data_AF-A0A8X7XNT3-F1
#
_entry.id   AF-A0A8X7XNT3-F1
#
_cell.length_a   1.000
_cell.length_b   1.000
_cell.length_c   1.000
_cell.angle_alpha   90.00
_cell.angle_beta   90.00
_cell.angle_gamma   90.00
#
_symmetry.space_group_name_H-M   'P 1'
#
loop_
_entity.id
_entity.type
_entity.pdbx_description
1 polymer ?
#
loop_
_entity_poly.entity_id
_entity_poly.type
_entity_poly.pdbx_seq_one_letter_code
_entity_poly.pdbx_strand_id
1 'polypeptide(L)'
;MAMAFVAVVLSTADLFRMDLKKTLRLLCQMAMAKHIRALKSIVDDNDESYAVQKAFAQLTEEFFRENTLLLLLNACLLKLTLEVQRDATQVVANLRRQKVQLRLIASEYLQKNTDDLDLLVVGCGNIGMANHYGEMMTACLRHQSAARYVLDLTSTSEEVL
;
A
#
# COMPACT_ATOMS: atom_id res chain seq x y z
N MET A 1 -15.72 4.01 49.39
CA MET A 1 -15.51 2.61 48.98
C MET A 1 -16.06 2.31 47.59
N ALA A 2 -17.32 2.64 47.29
CA ALA A 2 -17.94 2.39 45.97
C ALA A 2 -17.20 3.04 44.77
N MET A 3 -16.73 4.29 44.90
CA MET A 3 -15.99 4.98 43.84
C MET A 3 -14.65 4.29 43.49
N ALA A 4 -13.96 3.72 44.49
CA ALA A 4 -12.72 2.98 44.26
C ALA A 4 -12.97 1.65 43.56
N PHE A 5 -14.08 0.98 43.88
CA PHE A 5 -14.48 -0.27 43.22
C PHE A 5 -14.85 -0.03 41.74
N VAL A 6 -15.62 1.03 41.45
CA VAL A 6 -15.94 1.42 40.07
C VAL A 6 -14.68 1.77 39.27
N ALA A 7 -13.73 2.49 39.87
CA ALA A 7 -12.47 2.82 39.22
C ALA A 7 -11.64 1.56 38.88
N VAL A 8 -11.59 0.57 39.77
CA VAL A 8 -10.89 -0.71 39.52
C VAL A 8 -11.58 -1.53 38.42
N VAL A 9 -12.91 -1.57 38.39
CA VAL A 9 -13.66 -2.28 37.34
C VAL A 9 -13.47 -1.61 35.97
N LEU A 10 -13.51 -0.27 35.91
CA LEU A 10 -13.23 0.46 34.67
C LEU A 10 -11.78 0.25 34.21
N SER A 11 -10.81 0.32 35.13
CA SER A 11 -9.39 0.11 34.79
C SER A 11 -9.10 -1.31 34.30
N THR A 12 -9.76 -2.32 34.84
CA THR A 12 -9.60 -3.72 34.39
C THR A 12 -10.29 -3.95 33.04
N ALA A 13 -11.46 -3.34 32.80
CA ALA A 13 -12.14 -3.39 31.51
C ALA A 13 -11.33 -2.69 30.40
N ASP A 14 -10.71 -1.55 30.69
CA ASP A 14 -9.85 -0.83 29.74
C ASP A 14 -8.59 -1.63 29.39
N LEU A 15 -7.95 -2.25 30.39
CA LEU A 15 -6.80 -3.14 30.17
C LEU A 15 -7.17 -4.32 29.25
N PHE A 16 -8.29 -5.00 29.55
CA PHE A 16 -8.78 -6.11 28.73
C PHE A 16 -9.15 -5.68 27.30
N ARG A 17 -9.77 -4.50 27.15
CA ARG A 17 -10.10 -3.92 25.84
C ARG A 17 -8.84 -3.60 25.04
N MET A 18 -7.79 -3.08 25.68
CA MET A 18 -6.50 -2.82 25.04
C MET A 18 -5.83 -4.11 24.57
N ASP A 19 -5.83 -5.16 25.40
CA ASP A 19 -5.26 -6.47 25.05
C ASP A 19 -6.02 -7.16 23.91
N LEU A 20 -7.36 -7.09 23.92
CA LEU A 20 -8.17 -7.62 22.82
C LEU A 20 -7.89 -6.89 21.51
N LYS A 21 -7.83 -5.55 21.55
CA LYS A 21 -7.52 -4.73 20.36
C LYS A 21 -6.11 -5.01 19.83
N LYS A 22 -5.14 -5.23 20.72
CA LYS A 22 -3.77 -5.61 20.35
C LYS A 22 -3.74 -6.99 19.68
N THR A 23 -4.44 -7.95 20.25
CA THR A 23 -4.54 -9.32 19.72
C THR A 23 -5.22 -9.33 18.35
N LEU A 24 -6.34 -8.62 18.19
CA LEU A 24 -7.03 -8.47 16.91
C LEU A 24 -6.13 -7.81 15.85
N ARG A 25 -5.35 -6.79 16.23
CA ARG A 25 -4.40 -6.13 15.34
C ARG A 25 -3.32 -7.10 14.85
N LEU A 26 -2.75 -7.92 15.75
CA LEU A 26 -1.74 -8.92 15.40
C LEU A 26 -2.30 -9.98 14.42
N LEU A 27 -3.52 -10.47 14.67
CA LEU A 27 -4.19 -11.41 13.78
C LEU A 27 -4.41 -10.82 12.37
N CYS A 28 -4.87 -9.57 12.28
CA CYS A 28 -5.00 -8.88 11.01
C CYS A 28 -3.65 -8.75 10.28
N GLN A 29 -2.58 -8.39 10.99
CA GLN A 29 -1.24 -8.29 10.40
C GLN A 29 -0.76 -9.63 9.82
N MET A 30 -0.99 -10.74 10.54
CA MET A 30 -0.62 -12.08 10.07
C MET A 30 -1.43 -12.48 8.83
N ALA A 31 -2.73 -12.21 8.82
CA ALA A 31 -3.57 -12.47 7.67
C ALA A 31 -3.09 -11.66 6.44
N MET A 32 -2.82 -10.37 6.61
CA MET A 32 -2.29 -9.52 5.54
C MET A 32 -0.93 -10.01 5.03
N ALA A 33 -0.01 -10.37 5.94
CA ALA A 33 1.30 -10.91 5.56
C ALA A 33 1.18 -12.19 4.71
N LYS A 34 0.24 -13.08 5.05
CA LYS A 34 -0.02 -14.28 4.26
C LYS A 34 -0.48 -13.95 2.84
N HIS A 35 -1.41 -13.01 2.69
CA HIS A 35 -1.88 -12.58 1.37
C HIS A 35 -0.77 -11.91 0.56
N ILE A 36 0.02 -11.02 1.18
CA ILE A 36 1.14 -10.34 0.51
C ILE A 36 2.19 -11.33 0.01
N ARG A 37 2.53 -12.36 0.81
CA ARG A 37 3.44 -13.43 0.36
C ARG A 37 2.87 -14.24 -0.80
N ALA A 38 1.57 -14.53 -0.77
CA ALA A 38 0.91 -15.22 -1.88
C ALA A 38 0.96 -14.37 -3.17
N LEU A 39 0.67 -13.06 -3.07
CA LEU A 39 0.81 -12.13 -4.18
C LEU A 39 2.25 -12.07 -4.69
N LYS A 40 3.23 -11.97 -3.78
CA LYS A 40 4.64 -11.97 -4.12
C LYS A 40 5.03 -13.21 -4.93
N SER A 41 4.53 -14.38 -4.58
CA SER A 41 4.83 -15.63 -5.31
C SER A 41 4.33 -15.64 -6.77
N ILE A 42 3.25 -14.89 -7.07
CA ILE A 42 2.70 -14.75 -8.42
C ILE A 42 3.50 -13.72 -9.23
N VAL A 43 4.05 -12.73 -8.54
CA VAL A 43 4.68 -11.53 -9.09
C VAL A 43 6.21 -11.66 -9.17
N ASP A 44 6.77 -12.78 -8.68
CA ASP A 44 8.20 -13.04 -8.71
C ASP A 44 8.62 -13.47 -10.13
N ASP A 45 9.58 -12.74 -10.71
CA ASP A 45 10.02 -12.90 -12.11
C ASP A 45 10.79 -14.22 -12.37
N ASN A 46 10.84 -15.14 -11.40
CA ASN A 46 11.61 -16.38 -11.50
C ASN A 46 10.88 -17.48 -12.30
N ASP A 47 9.58 -17.34 -12.56
CA ASP A 47 8.78 -18.31 -13.30
C ASP A 47 8.12 -17.66 -14.53
N GLU A 48 8.72 -17.88 -15.71
CA GLU A 48 8.21 -17.38 -16.99
C GLU A 48 7.15 -18.30 -17.63
N SER A 49 6.58 -19.25 -16.88
CA SER A 49 5.53 -20.09 -17.44
C SER A 49 4.30 -19.26 -17.84
N TYR A 50 3.65 -19.68 -18.93
CA TYR A 50 2.44 -19.03 -19.43
C TYR A 50 1.33 -18.92 -18.37
N ALA A 51 1.22 -19.91 -17.48
CA ALA A 51 0.25 -19.92 -16.40
C ALA A 51 0.51 -18.79 -15.38
N VAL A 52 1.77 -18.57 -15.00
CA VAL A 52 2.17 -17.50 -14.07
C VAL A 52 1.98 -16.12 -14.73
N GLN A 53 2.40 -15.96 -15.99
CA GLN A 53 2.18 -14.70 -16.72
C GLN A 53 0.70 -14.34 -16.85
N LYS A 54 -0.16 -15.33 -17.11
CA LYS A 54 -1.62 -15.14 -17.14
C LYS A 54 -2.16 -14.77 -15.76
N ALA A 55 -1.73 -15.45 -14.70
CA ALA A 55 -2.15 -15.14 -13.33
C ALA A 55 -1.71 -13.74 -12.91
N PHE A 56 -0.48 -13.33 -13.24
CA PHE A 56 0.03 -12.00 -12.97
C PHE A 56 -0.76 -10.93 -13.73
N ALA A 57 -1.09 -11.16 -15.00
CA ALA A 57 -1.91 -10.25 -15.80
C ALA A 57 -3.33 -10.07 -15.22
N GLN A 58 -3.99 -11.18 -14.84
CA GLN A 58 -5.28 -11.14 -14.16
C GLN A 58 -5.20 -10.41 -12.82
N LEU A 59 -4.15 -10.69 -12.04
CA LEU A 59 -3.93 -10.02 -10.77
C LEU A 59 -3.77 -8.51 -10.96
N THR A 60 -3.02 -8.06 -11.96
CA THR A 60 -2.90 -6.63 -12.30
C THR A 60 -4.24 -6.04 -12.65
N GLU A 61 -5.03 -6.67 -13.52
CA GLU A 61 -6.37 -6.18 -13.87
C GLU A 61 -7.27 -6.01 -12.65
N GLU A 62 -7.34 -7.00 -11.77
CA GLU A 62 -8.16 -6.94 -10.54
C GLU A 62 -7.63 -5.87 -9.57
N PHE A 63 -6.31 -5.81 -9.40
CA PHE A 63 -5.68 -4.92 -8.44
C PHE A 63 -5.91 -3.43 -8.76
N PHE A 64 -5.96 -3.09 -10.04
CA PHE A 64 -6.24 -1.73 -10.51
C PHE A 64 -7.75 -1.45 -10.74
N ARG A 65 -8.65 -2.42 -10.51
CA ARG A 65 -10.10 -2.22 -10.73
C ARG A 65 -10.84 -1.57 -9.56
N GLU A 66 -10.44 -1.85 -8.31
CA GLU A 66 -11.24 -1.54 -7.12
C GLU A 66 -10.59 -0.57 -6.10
N ASN A 67 -9.67 0.33 -6.53
CA ASN A 67 -8.90 1.20 -5.63
C ASN A 67 -8.14 0.44 -4.52
N THR A 68 -7.90 -0.86 -4.73
CA THR A 68 -7.19 -1.76 -3.80
C THR A 68 -5.79 -1.24 -3.47
N LEU A 69 -5.17 -0.55 -4.42
CA LEU A 69 -3.89 0.13 -4.27
C LEU A 69 -3.89 1.16 -3.15
N LEU A 70 -4.85 2.08 -3.17
CA LEU A 70 -4.96 3.14 -2.16
C LEU A 70 -5.14 2.52 -0.76
N LEU A 71 -5.96 1.47 -0.66
CA LEU A 71 -6.20 0.73 0.59
C LEU A 71 -4.92 0.04 1.10
N LEU A 72 -4.15 -0.59 0.22
CA LEU A 72 -2.88 -1.23 0.57
C LEU A 72 -1.84 -0.19 1.03
N LEU A 73 -1.72 0.91 0.28
CA LEU A 73 -0.77 2.00 0.52
C LEU A 73 -1.05 2.78 1.80
N ASN A 74 -2.32 3.08 2.07
CA ASN A 74 -2.73 3.97 3.15
C ASN A 74 -2.99 3.21 4.46
N ALA A 75 -3.81 2.16 4.40
CA ALA A 75 -4.33 1.52 5.60
C ALA A 75 -3.47 0.36 6.10
N CYS A 76 -2.76 -0.31 5.19
CA CYS A 76 -2.07 -1.57 5.48
C CYS A 76 -0.58 -1.34 5.76
N LEU A 77 0.16 -0.65 4.89
CA LEU A 77 1.62 -0.49 5.01
C LEU A 77 2.08 -0.04 6.42
N LEU A 78 1.49 1.03 6.96
CA LEU A 78 1.88 1.58 8.27
C LEU A 78 1.66 0.61 9.45
N LYS A 79 0.85 -0.43 9.26
CA LYS A 79 0.51 -1.40 10.30
C LYS A 79 1.28 -2.71 10.14
N LEU A 80 2.07 -2.89 9.09
CA LEU A 80 2.77 -4.14 8.81
C LEU A 80 4.17 -4.15 9.43
N THR A 81 4.77 -5.34 9.55
CA THR A 81 6.19 -5.47 9.94
C THR A 81 7.09 -5.05 8.77
N LEU A 82 8.33 -4.65 9.06
CA LEU A 82 9.29 -4.17 8.05
C LEU A 82 9.45 -5.13 6.87
N GLU A 83 9.55 -6.44 7.14
CA GLU A 83 9.67 -7.46 6.10
C GLU A 83 8.44 -7.47 5.16
N VAL A 84 7.25 -7.38 5.74
CA VAL A 84 5.99 -7.43 4.99
C VAL A 84 5.74 -6.11 4.26
N GLN A 85 6.20 -4.97 4.79
CA GLN A 85 6.19 -3.69 4.09
C GLN A 85 7.05 -3.73 2.83
N ARG A 86 8.25 -4.31 2.91
CA ARG A 86 9.13 -4.49 1.75
C ARG A 86 8.48 -5.40 0.71
N ASP A 87 7.92 -6.53 1.13
CA ASP A 87 7.25 -7.45 0.22
C ASP A 87 6.03 -6.79 -0.47
N ALA A 88 5.22 -6.03 0.28
CA ALA A 88 4.11 -5.26 -0.28
C ALA A 88 4.58 -4.20 -1.28
N THR A 89 5.66 -3.48 -0.94
CA THR A 89 6.28 -2.47 -1.81
C THR A 89 6.72 -3.07 -3.13
N GLN A 90 7.38 -4.24 -3.07
CA GLN A 90 7.83 -4.96 -4.26
C GLN A 90 6.66 -5.42 -5.12
N VAL A 91 5.61 -6.01 -4.51
CA VAL A 91 4.39 -6.43 -5.21
C VAL A 91 3.76 -5.24 -5.94
N VAL A 92 3.56 -4.10 -5.25
CA VAL A 92 2.99 -2.89 -5.86
C VAL A 92 3.86 -2.38 -7.00
N ALA A 93 5.18 -2.32 -6.81
CA ALA A 93 6.11 -1.83 -7.81
C ALA A 93 6.09 -2.71 -9.08
N ASN A 94 6.01 -4.03 -8.93
CA ASN A 94 5.97 -4.96 -10.05
C ASN A 94 4.63 -4.90 -10.79
N LEU A 95 3.49 -4.90 -10.07
CA LEU A 95 2.16 -4.73 -10.67
C LEU A 95 2.08 -3.41 -11.48
N ARG A 96 2.67 -2.31 -10.97
CA ARG A 96 2.72 -1.01 -11.66
C ARG A 96 3.57 -1.01 -12.94
N ARG A 97 4.52 -1.93 -13.05
CA ARG A 97 5.41 -2.07 -14.22
C ARG A 97 4.88 -3.06 -15.25
N GLN A 98 3.95 -3.93 -14.86
CA GLN A 98 3.45 -4.98 -15.75
C GLN A 98 2.72 -4.39 -16.95
N LYS A 99 3.05 -4.91 -18.13
CA LYS A 99 2.27 -4.73 -19.35
C LYS A 99 1.31 -5.90 -19.49
N VAL A 100 0.01 -5.60 -19.60
CA VAL A 100 -1.02 -6.60 -19.90
C VAL A 100 -1.52 -6.32 -21.30
N GLN A 101 -1.35 -7.28 -22.22
CA GLN A 101 -1.73 -7.11 -23.64
C GLN A 101 -1.18 -5.82 -24.26
N LEU A 102 0.11 -5.53 -24.01
CA LEU A 102 0.82 -4.30 -24.43
C LEU A 102 0.33 -2.98 -23.81
N ARG A 103 -0.67 -3.01 -22.93
CA ARG A 103 -1.18 -1.84 -22.21
C ARG A 103 -0.59 -1.75 -20.82
N LEU A 104 -0.34 -0.52 -20.38
CA LEU A 104 0.05 -0.22 -19.01
C LEU A 104 -1.20 0.14 -18.21
N ILE A 105 -1.88 -0.88 -17.67
CA ILE A 105 -3.12 -0.73 -16.89
C ILE A 105 -2.91 0.28 -15.75
N ALA A 106 -1.74 0.21 -15.10
CA ALA A 106 -1.35 1.14 -14.06
C ALA A 106 -1.36 2.62 -14.52
N SER A 107 -0.92 2.91 -15.75
CA SER A 107 -0.92 4.27 -16.29
C SER A 107 -2.34 4.81 -16.46
N GLU A 108 -3.27 3.98 -16.96
CA GLU A 108 -4.66 4.36 -17.15
C GLU A 108 -5.37 4.57 -15.81
N TYR A 109 -5.05 3.74 -14.82
CA TYR A 109 -5.57 3.88 -13.46
C TYR A 109 -5.07 5.16 -12.78
N LEU A 110 -3.78 5.46 -12.86
CA LEU A 110 -3.18 6.64 -12.22
C LEU A 110 -3.69 7.96 -12.81
N GLN A 111 -4.08 7.98 -14.08
CA GLN A 111 -4.73 9.14 -14.69
C GLN A 111 -6.11 9.45 -14.09
N LYS A 112 -6.81 8.43 -13.60
CA LYS A 112 -8.14 8.56 -13.01
C LYS A 112 -8.10 8.76 -11.50
N ASN A 113 -7.01 8.34 -10.86
CA ASN A 113 -6.84 8.33 -9.40
C ASN A 113 -5.56 9.07 -9.02
N THR A 114 -5.53 10.38 -9.26
CA THR A 114 -4.38 11.23 -8.91
C THR A 114 -4.17 11.36 -7.40
N ASP A 115 -5.22 11.16 -6.59
CA ASP A 115 -5.15 11.12 -5.13
C ASP A 115 -4.16 10.06 -4.62
N ASP A 116 -3.96 8.97 -5.37
CA ASP A 116 -2.96 7.95 -5.07
C ASP A 116 -1.53 8.53 -5.17
N LEU A 117 -1.28 9.45 -6.10
CA LEU A 117 0.01 10.13 -6.25
C LEU A 117 0.22 11.14 -5.12
N ASP A 118 -0.80 11.91 -4.77
CA ASP A 118 -0.76 12.86 -3.64
C ASP A 118 -0.42 12.14 -2.33
N LEU A 119 -1.06 10.99 -2.09
CA LEU A 119 -0.77 10.16 -0.92
C LEU A 119 0.70 9.71 -0.89
N LEU A 120 1.25 9.31 -2.04
CA LEU A 120 2.66 8.90 -2.12
C LEU A 120 3.59 10.09 -1.86
N VAL A 121 3.27 11.29 -2.37
CA VAL A 121 4.05 12.53 -2.11
C VAL A 121 4.07 12.84 -0.62
N VAL A 122 2.90 12.86 0.03
CA VAL A 122 2.78 13.09 1.47
C VAL A 122 3.50 12.00 2.27
N GLY A 123 3.37 10.74 1.84
CA GLY A 123 4.01 9.59 2.46
C GLY A 123 5.54 9.66 2.45
N CYS A 124 6.15 10.25 1.40
CA CYS A 124 7.60 10.46 1.33
C CYS A 124 8.13 11.36 2.48
N GLY A 125 7.29 12.22 3.07
CA GLY A 125 7.65 13.02 4.24
C GLY A 125 7.77 12.22 5.55
N ASN A 126 7.27 10.98 5.58
CA ASN A 126 7.39 10.12 6.75
C ASN A 126 8.74 9.39 6.74
N ILE A 127 9.69 9.83 7.58
CA ILE A 127 11.06 9.29 7.64
C ILE A 127 11.11 7.76 7.75
N GLY A 128 10.20 7.14 8.50
CA GLY A 128 10.17 5.68 8.68
C GLY A 128 9.66 4.91 7.45
N MET A 129 8.96 5.57 6.54
CA MET A 129 8.34 4.97 5.36
C MET A 129 8.81 5.59 4.04
N ALA A 130 9.68 6.59 4.09
CA ALA A 130 10.14 7.34 2.93
C ALA A 130 10.73 6.44 1.85
N ASN A 131 11.45 5.38 2.25
CA ASN A 131 11.98 4.42 1.30
C ASN A 131 10.88 3.65 0.55
N HIS A 132 9.86 3.17 1.27
CA HIS A 132 8.74 2.45 0.67
C HIS A 132 7.92 3.34 -0.25
N TYR A 133 7.57 4.55 0.19
CA TYR A 133 6.82 5.50 -0.62
C TYR A 133 7.63 6.00 -1.82
N GLY A 134 8.94 6.23 -1.66
CA GLY A 134 9.85 6.60 -2.74
C GLY A 134 10.01 5.53 -3.81
N GLU A 135 10.15 4.26 -3.43
CA GLU A 135 10.20 3.12 -4.37
C GLU A 135 8.90 3.01 -5.18
N MET A 136 7.75 3.15 -4.51
CA MET A 136 6.44 3.11 -5.16
C MET A 136 6.17 4.32 -6.05
N MET A 137 6.63 5.50 -5.65
CA MET A 137 6.58 6.72 -6.44
C MET A 137 7.43 6.59 -7.70
N THR A 138 8.66 6.08 -7.57
CA THR A 138 9.56 5.86 -8.72
C THR A 138 8.94 4.89 -9.73
N ALA A 139 8.18 3.88 -9.28
CA ALA A 139 7.42 3.01 -10.18
C ALA A 139 6.28 3.75 -10.92
N CYS A 140 5.64 4.74 -10.29
CA CYS A 140 4.65 5.61 -10.94
C CYS A 140 5.25 6.57 -11.96
N LEU A 141 6.37 7.22 -11.63
CA LEU A 141 7.01 8.24 -12.47
C LEU A 141 7.51 7.71 -13.82
N ARG A 142 7.51 6.39 -14.02
CA ARG A 142 7.74 5.76 -15.33
C ARG A 142 6.61 6.04 -16.32
N HIS A 143 5.42 6.36 -15.83
CA HIS A 143 4.27 6.71 -16.64
C HIS A 143 4.26 8.22 -16.88
N GLN A 144 4.28 8.61 -18.15
CA GLN A 144 4.35 10.03 -18.54
C GLN A 144 3.25 10.88 -17.87
N SER A 145 2.03 10.35 -17.75
CA SER A 145 0.92 11.06 -17.12
C SER A 145 1.14 11.30 -15.62
N ALA A 146 1.70 10.33 -14.90
CA ALA A 146 2.01 10.48 -13.49
C ALA A 146 3.18 11.46 -13.27
N ALA A 147 4.23 11.35 -14.09
CA ALA A 147 5.35 12.29 -14.04
C ALA A 147 4.92 13.73 -14.30
N ARG A 148 4.08 13.95 -15.31
CA ARG A 148 3.53 15.27 -15.60
C ARG A 148 2.73 15.84 -14.43
N TYR A 149 1.82 15.03 -13.86
CA TYR A 149 1.02 15.45 -12.72
C TYR A 149 1.87 15.88 -11.51
N VAL A 150 2.89 15.09 -11.15
CA VAL A 150 3.78 15.42 -10.03
C VAL A 150 4.59 16.70 -10.30
N LEU A 151 5.04 16.92 -11.54
CA LEU A 151 5.72 18.17 -11.90
C LEU A 151 4.81 19.39 -11.79
N ASP A 152 3.55 19.27 -12.24
CA ASP A 152 2.57 20.35 -12.19
C ASP A 152 2.18 20.71 -10.73
N LEU A 153 2.22 19.76 -9.80
CA LEU A 153 2.06 20.00 -8.35
C LEU A 153 3.21 20.83 -7.77
N THR A 154 4.45 20.59 -8.24
CA THR A 154 5.62 21.31 -7.74
C THR A 154 5.72 22.73 -8.30
N SER A 155 5.33 22.94 -9.57
CA SER A 155 5.34 24.28 -10.18
C SER A 155 4.30 25.21 -9.58
N THR A 156 3.13 24.69 -9.21
CA THR A 156 2.09 25.46 -8.51
C THR A 156 2.45 25.83 -7.07
N SER A 157 3.38 25.10 -6.45
CA SER A 157 3.87 25.41 -5.10
C SER A 157 4.89 26.56 -5.08
N GLU A 158 5.56 26.84 -6.20
CA GLU A 158 6.55 27.93 -6.33
C GLU A 158 5.91 29.28 -6.69
N GLU A 159 4.69 29.32 -7.26
CA GLU A 159 3.99 30.58 -7.59
C GLU A 159 3.26 31.22 -6.38
N VAL A 160 3.30 30.60 -5.20
CA VAL A 160 2.58 31.08 -3.99
C VAL A 160 3.53 31.59 -2.89
N LEU A 161 4.83 31.75 -3.19
CA LEU A 161 5.85 32.35 -2.31
C LEU A 161 6.47 33.59 -2.95
#